data_AF-A0A8K0T0A5-F1
#
_entry.id   AF-A0A8K0T0A5-F1
#
_cell.length_a   1.000
_cell.length_b   1.000
_cell.length_c   1.000
_cell.angle_alpha   90.00
_cell.angle_beta   90.00
_cell.angle_gamma   90.00
#
_symmetry.space_group_name_H-M   'P 1'
#
loop_
_entity.id
_entity.type
_entity.pdbx_description
1 polymer ?
#
loop_
_entity_poly.entity_id
_entity_poly.type
_entity_poly.pdbx_seq_one_letter_code
_entity_poly.pdbx_strand_id
1 'polypeptide(L)'
;MAEKKPAAPASVSKTYLRSYASAFIYWVCKIGSLTYRGALHYFTLDPIAGIQKCQHTKDGLPRLLYEFRSRKVEESTFVRNAAAISAAAVIGVFSWPSVEQSFWLAKMFWHWSLIASFFSLVSSVQQRLLREFPQDVPTPSALDDVYTQQVMKACMSLVLSCNRMDDQGRYQASLQMIWIWQSSTMLMSYAWLLFFLGYALHILSPIFETLEGDWSRMTIPVS
;
A
#
# COMPACT_ATOMS: atom_id res chain seq x y z
N MET A 1 17.76 54.12 -33.10
CA MET A 1 16.87 53.80 -31.96
C MET A 1 16.61 52.31 -31.99
N ALA A 2 17.31 51.54 -31.14
CA ALA A 2 17.16 50.09 -31.10
C ALA A 2 16.17 49.71 -30.00
N GLU A 3 15.07 49.09 -30.39
CA GLU A 3 13.96 48.67 -29.52
C GLU A 3 14.39 47.47 -28.68
N LYS A 4 14.47 47.66 -27.36
CA LYS A 4 14.92 46.65 -26.40
C LYS A 4 13.74 45.71 -26.09
N LYS A 5 13.74 44.54 -26.72
CA LYS A 5 12.78 43.45 -26.49
C LYS A 5 12.83 43.02 -25.01
N PRO A 6 11.70 43.03 -24.25
CA PRO A 6 11.72 42.63 -22.86
C PRO A 6 11.92 41.10 -22.74
N ALA A 7 12.95 40.70 -22.01
CA ALA A 7 13.24 39.31 -21.70
C ALA A 7 12.21 38.76 -20.69
N ALA A 8 11.51 37.71 -21.07
CA ALA A 8 10.49 37.05 -20.24
C ALA A 8 11.13 36.30 -19.04
N PRO A 9 10.49 36.29 -17.85
CA PRO A 9 11.00 35.66 -16.63
C PRO A 9 10.69 34.15 -16.60
N ALA A 10 11.33 33.35 -17.45
CA ALA A 10 11.08 31.92 -17.56
C ALA A 10 11.71 31.05 -16.44
N SER A 11 12.62 31.61 -15.61
CA SER A 11 13.32 30.89 -14.56
C SER A 11 12.55 30.82 -13.24
N VAL A 12 11.74 31.84 -12.95
CA VAL A 12 11.01 31.96 -11.68
C VAL A 12 9.83 30.98 -11.60
N SER A 13 9.10 30.76 -12.70
CA SER A 13 7.93 29.86 -12.68
C SER A 13 8.30 28.38 -12.49
N LYS A 14 9.44 27.93 -13.00
CA LYS A 14 9.89 26.52 -12.90
C LYS A 14 10.21 26.09 -11.47
N THR A 15 10.73 27.00 -10.65
CA THR A 15 11.07 26.72 -9.24
C THR A 15 9.82 26.56 -8.38
N TYR A 16 8.83 27.43 -8.58
CA TYR A 16 7.54 27.32 -7.90
C TYR A 16 6.79 26.06 -8.33
N LEU A 17 6.74 25.76 -9.63
CA LEU A 17 6.08 24.56 -10.14
C LEU A 17 6.68 23.28 -9.54
N ARG A 18 8.01 23.22 -9.40
CA ARG A 18 8.71 22.10 -8.75
C ARG A 18 8.38 21.98 -7.26
N SER A 19 8.28 23.10 -6.55
CA SER A 19 7.95 23.11 -5.12
C SER A 19 6.50 22.72 -4.85
N TYR A 20 5.56 23.15 -5.70
CA TYR A 20 4.16 22.73 -5.58
C TYR A 20 3.99 21.26 -5.96
N ALA A 21 4.68 20.79 -7.01
CA ALA A 21 4.67 19.38 -7.39
C ALA A 21 5.26 18.49 -6.28
N SER A 22 6.37 18.89 -5.64
CA SER A 22 6.96 18.11 -4.55
C SER A 22 6.07 18.10 -3.30
N ALA A 23 5.45 19.23 -2.96
CA ALA A 23 4.50 19.32 -1.85
C ALA A 23 3.24 18.46 -2.12
N PHE A 24 2.72 18.48 -3.35
CA PHE A 24 1.59 17.66 -3.76
C PHE A 24 1.93 16.16 -3.69
N ILE A 25 3.06 15.74 -4.23
CA ILE A 25 3.55 14.35 -4.14
C ILE A 25 3.71 13.95 -2.68
N TYR A 26 4.31 14.80 -1.85
CA TYR A 26 4.45 14.54 -0.42
C TYR A 26 3.09 14.35 0.26
N TRP A 27 2.10 15.19 -0.04
CA TRP A 27 0.75 15.05 0.50
C TRP A 27 0.05 13.79 0.03
N VAL A 28 0.16 13.44 -1.26
CA VAL A 28 -0.39 12.19 -1.82
C VAL A 28 0.28 10.98 -1.17
N CYS A 29 1.61 10.98 -1.02
CA CYS A 29 2.33 9.93 -0.33
C CYS A 29 1.93 9.85 1.15
N LYS A 30 1.70 10.99 1.82
CA LYS A 30 1.29 11.03 3.23
C LYS A 30 -0.13 10.52 3.44
N ILE A 31 -1.08 10.91 2.59
CA ILE A 31 -2.46 10.41 2.60
C ILE A 31 -2.47 8.91 2.24
N GLY A 32 -1.72 8.53 1.20
CA GLY A 32 -1.54 7.14 0.81
C GLY A 32 -0.91 6.28 1.92
N SER A 33 0.01 6.86 2.69
CA SER A 33 0.62 6.20 3.84
C SER A 33 -0.30 6.13 5.05
N LEU A 34 -1.20 7.10 5.20
CA LEU A 34 -2.13 7.17 6.33
C LEU A 34 -3.11 5.99 6.32
N THR A 35 -3.58 5.58 5.13
CA THR A 35 -4.60 4.52 4.99
C THR A 35 -4.13 3.17 5.51
N TYR A 36 -2.84 2.87 5.42
CA TYR A 36 -2.28 1.60 5.91
C TYR A 36 -1.40 1.74 7.16
N ARG A 37 -1.08 2.96 7.64
CA ARG A 37 -0.18 3.16 8.79
C ARG A 37 -0.71 2.52 10.07
N GLY A 38 -2.02 2.58 10.31
CA GLY A 38 -2.64 1.93 11.47
C GLY A 38 -2.53 0.40 11.38
N ALA A 39 -2.86 -0.16 10.22
CA ALA A 39 -2.73 -1.59 9.95
C ALA A 39 -1.28 -2.07 10.07
N LEU A 40 -0.31 -1.28 9.58
CA LEU A 40 1.12 -1.56 9.68
C LEU A 40 1.58 -1.71 11.14
N HIS A 41 1.17 -0.79 12.01
CA HIS A 41 1.52 -0.87 13.43
C HIS A 41 0.87 -2.09 14.09
N TYR A 42 -0.45 -2.22 13.95
CA TYR A 42 -1.24 -3.23 14.66
C TYR A 42 -0.95 -4.68 14.20
N PHE A 43 -0.87 -4.91 12.89
CA PHE A 43 -0.71 -6.26 12.33
C PHE A 43 0.75 -6.68 12.16
N THR A 44 1.71 -5.74 12.13
CA THR A 44 3.11 -6.07 11.79
C THR A 44 4.10 -5.58 12.83
N LEU A 45 4.18 -4.29 13.12
CA LEU A 45 5.26 -3.76 13.96
C LEU A 45 5.14 -4.18 15.43
N ASP A 46 3.96 -4.02 16.02
CA ASP A 46 3.71 -4.36 17.43
C ASP A 46 3.93 -5.86 17.72
N PRO A 47 3.38 -6.81 16.93
CA PRO A 47 3.61 -8.23 17.19
C PRO A 47 5.06 -8.64 16.92
N ILE A 48 5.74 -8.07 15.90
CA ILE A 48 7.16 -8.32 15.68
C ILE A 48 7.99 -7.85 16.88
N ALA A 49 7.71 -6.65 17.42
CA ALA A 49 8.39 -6.14 18.61
C ALA A 49 8.13 -7.03 19.84
N GLY A 50 6.94 -7.61 19.96
CA GLY A 50 6.62 -8.62 20.97
C GLY A 50 7.45 -9.88 20.83
N ILE A 51 7.52 -10.44 19.62
CA ILE A 51 8.33 -11.63 19.30
C ILE A 51 9.82 -11.36 19.58
N GLN A 52 10.32 -10.17 19.27
CA GLN A 52 11.70 -9.76 19.55
C GLN A 52 12.04 -9.71 21.04
N LYS A 53 11.09 -9.33 21.90
CA LYS A 53 11.29 -9.30 23.34
C LYS A 53 11.28 -10.70 23.96
N CYS A 54 10.51 -11.63 23.39
CA CYS A 54 10.33 -12.98 23.93
C CYS A 54 11.18 -14.06 23.25
N GLN A 55 12.19 -13.70 22.45
CA GLN A 55 13.00 -14.67 21.68
C GLN A 55 13.68 -15.74 22.53
N HIS A 56 14.10 -15.39 23.75
CA HIS A 56 14.79 -16.31 24.66
C HIS A 56 13.83 -17.02 25.63
N THR A 57 12.54 -16.69 25.62
CA THR A 57 11.54 -17.24 26.53
C THR A 57 10.82 -18.40 25.85
N LYS A 58 11.05 -19.63 26.33
CA LYS A 58 10.49 -20.86 25.75
C LYS A 58 8.96 -20.87 25.73
N ASP A 59 8.31 -20.31 26.75
CA ASP A 59 6.85 -20.43 26.92
C ASP A 59 6.06 -19.31 26.22
N GLY A 60 6.66 -18.14 26.04
CA GLY A 60 6.00 -16.95 25.47
C GLY A 60 6.09 -16.86 23.94
N LEU A 61 7.19 -17.33 23.37
CA LEU A 61 7.45 -17.28 21.93
C LEU A 61 6.42 -18.03 21.08
N PRO A 62 6.03 -19.28 21.40
CA PRO A 62 5.08 -20.06 20.58
C PRO A 62 3.71 -19.37 20.51
N ARG A 63 3.24 -18.85 21.64
CA ARG A 63 1.98 -18.12 21.74
C ARG A 63 1.99 -16.86 20.87
N LEU A 64 3.05 -16.06 20.94
CA LEU A 64 3.16 -14.83 20.15
C LEU A 64 3.26 -15.10 18.64
N LEU A 65 3.94 -16.18 18.24
CA LEU A 65 3.98 -16.61 16.83
C LEU A 65 2.61 -17.08 16.33
N TYR A 66 1.87 -17.81 17.17
CA TYR A 66 0.50 -18.21 16.87
C TYR A 66 -0.43 -17.00 16.72
N GLU A 67 -0.39 -16.05 17.66
CA GLU A 67 -1.17 -14.82 17.61
C GLU A 67 -0.81 -13.99 16.37
N PHE A 68 0.47 -13.87 16.02
CA PHE A 68 0.93 -13.18 14.81
C PHE A 68 0.37 -13.83 13.54
N ARG A 69 0.43 -15.17 13.44
CA ARG A 69 -0.15 -15.91 12.31
C ARG A 69 -1.65 -15.67 12.19
N SER A 70 -2.39 -15.79 13.29
CA SER A 70 -3.84 -15.62 13.30
C SER A 70 -4.23 -14.23 12.79
N ARG A 71 -3.59 -13.19 13.32
CA ARG A 71 -3.77 -11.80 12.86
C ARG A 71 -3.42 -11.62 11.39
N LYS A 72 -2.36 -12.27 10.90
CA LYS A 72 -1.96 -12.19 9.49
C LYS A 72 -2.94 -12.89 8.55
N VAL A 73 -3.52 -14.01 8.96
CA VAL A 73 -4.56 -14.70 8.18
C VAL A 73 -5.82 -13.85 8.09
N GLU A 74 -6.21 -13.20 9.19
CA GLU A 74 -7.33 -12.26 9.22
C GLU A 74 -7.07 -11.06 8.29
N GLU A 75 -5.90 -10.41 8.42
CA GLU A 75 -5.48 -9.31 7.54
C GLU A 75 -5.53 -9.72 6.07
N SER A 76 -4.95 -10.88 5.71
CA SER A 76 -4.91 -11.37 4.33
C SER A 76 -6.31 -11.65 3.77
N THR A 77 -7.20 -12.21 4.60
CA THR A 77 -8.59 -12.48 4.21
C THR A 77 -9.36 -11.18 3.96
N PHE A 78 -9.20 -10.21 4.85
CA PHE A 78 -9.77 -8.87 4.69
C PHE A 78 -9.27 -8.20 3.41
N VAL A 79 -7.94 -8.16 3.21
CA VAL A 79 -7.30 -7.55 2.03
C VAL A 79 -7.77 -8.20 0.74
N ARG A 80 -7.86 -9.53 0.70
CA ARG A 80 -8.34 -10.27 -0.47
C ARG A 80 -9.79 -9.91 -0.80
N ASN A 81 -10.66 -9.86 0.19
CA ASN A 81 -12.07 -9.51 -0.01
C ASN A 81 -12.19 -8.05 -0.50
N ALA A 82 -11.48 -7.13 0.15
CA ALA A 82 -11.48 -5.71 -0.22
C ALA A 82 -10.91 -5.46 -1.63
N ALA A 83 -9.83 -6.15 -2.01
CA ALA A 83 -9.22 -6.07 -3.33
C ALA A 83 -10.11 -6.70 -4.43
N ALA A 84 -10.83 -7.77 -4.12
CA ALA A 84 -11.80 -8.36 -5.03
C ALA A 84 -12.98 -7.39 -5.28
N ILE A 85 -13.47 -6.72 -4.24
CA ILE A 85 -14.52 -5.71 -4.34
C ILE A 85 -14.04 -4.52 -5.16
N SER A 86 -12.82 -4.01 -4.94
CA SER A 86 -12.29 -2.89 -5.74
C SER A 86 -12.14 -3.27 -7.22
N ALA A 87 -11.64 -4.47 -7.52
CA ALA A 87 -11.57 -4.96 -8.90
C ALA A 87 -12.95 -5.06 -9.54
N ALA A 88 -13.94 -5.62 -8.84
CA ALA A 88 -15.32 -5.71 -9.32
C ALA A 88 -15.95 -4.33 -9.54
N ALA A 89 -15.70 -3.38 -8.65
CA ALA A 89 -16.17 -2.00 -8.77
C ALA A 89 -15.58 -1.30 -10.00
N VAL A 90 -14.28 -1.44 -10.25
CA VAL A 90 -13.62 -0.88 -11.45
C VAL A 90 -14.20 -1.50 -12.73
N ILE A 91 -14.38 -2.83 -12.75
CA ILE A 91 -14.99 -3.52 -13.90
C ILE A 91 -16.42 -3.03 -14.14
N GLY A 92 -17.19 -2.82 -13.06
CA GLY A 92 -18.54 -2.25 -13.14
C GLY A 92 -18.55 -0.82 -13.68
N VAL A 93 -17.56 0.01 -13.33
CA VAL A 93 -17.43 1.35 -13.91
C VAL A 93 -17.15 1.27 -15.42
N PHE A 94 -16.31 0.33 -15.88
CA PHE A 94 -16.04 0.15 -17.30
C PHE A 94 -17.27 -0.27 -18.13
N SER A 95 -18.35 -0.73 -17.51
CA SER A 95 -19.59 -1.01 -18.23
C SER A 95 -20.46 0.24 -18.47
N TRP A 96 -20.10 1.41 -17.93
CA TRP A 96 -20.88 2.63 -18.13
C TRP A 96 -20.56 3.30 -19.47
N PRO A 97 -21.57 3.70 -20.25
CA PRO A 97 -21.35 4.37 -21.53
C PRO A 97 -20.70 5.75 -21.36
N SER A 98 -20.87 6.39 -20.20
CA SER A 98 -20.25 7.70 -19.88
C SER A 98 -18.73 7.64 -19.67
N VAL A 99 -18.15 6.44 -19.50
CA VAL A 99 -16.69 6.31 -19.37
C VAL A 99 -15.98 6.68 -20.67
N GLU A 100 -16.58 6.43 -21.83
CA GLU A 100 -15.96 6.76 -23.12
C GLU A 100 -15.67 8.25 -23.26
N GLN A 101 -16.56 9.10 -22.73
CA GLN A 101 -16.44 10.56 -22.75
C GLN A 101 -15.62 11.12 -21.59
N SER A 102 -15.20 10.30 -20.64
CA SER A 102 -14.47 10.76 -19.46
C SER A 102 -13.04 11.19 -19.81
N PHE A 103 -12.57 12.18 -19.04
CA PHE A 103 -11.20 12.66 -19.10
C PHE A 103 -10.19 11.52 -18.99
N TRP A 104 -9.16 11.53 -19.84
CA TRP A 104 -8.20 10.41 -19.97
C TRP A 104 -7.52 10.02 -18.64
N LEU A 105 -7.27 11.00 -17.77
CA LEU A 105 -6.66 10.75 -16.46
C LEU A 105 -7.55 9.91 -15.53
N ALA A 106 -8.88 10.05 -15.61
CA ALA A 106 -9.81 9.21 -14.86
C ALA A 106 -9.70 7.74 -15.30
N LYS A 107 -9.63 7.51 -16.63
CA LYS A 107 -9.41 6.18 -17.20
C LYS A 107 -8.09 5.58 -16.71
N MET A 108 -7.01 6.35 -16.72
CA MET A 108 -5.71 5.88 -16.22
C MET A 108 -5.77 5.44 -14.76
N PHE A 109 -6.41 6.23 -13.88
CA PHE A 109 -6.54 5.87 -12.47
C PHE A 109 -7.36 4.59 -12.24
N TRP A 110 -8.44 4.38 -12.99
CA TRP A 110 -9.19 3.13 -12.90
C TRP A 110 -8.39 1.91 -13.36
N HIS A 111 -7.64 2.01 -14.46
CA HIS A 111 -6.76 0.92 -14.91
C HIS A 111 -5.66 0.63 -13.88
N TRP A 112 -5.06 1.66 -13.30
CA TRP A 112 -4.04 1.50 -12.27
C TRP A 112 -4.60 0.92 -10.97
N SER A 113 -5.83 1.29 -10.61
CA SER A 113 -6.58 0.68 -9.50
C SER A 113 -6.83 -0.80 -9.72
N LEU A 114 -7.21 -1.21 -10.94
CA LEU A 114 -7.43 -2.61 -11.30
C LEU A 114 -6.14 -3.42 -11.20
N ILE A 115 -5.04 -2.90 -11.77
CA ILE A 115 -3.72 -3.53 -11.71
C ILE A 115 -3.29 -3.69 -10.25
N ALA A 116 -3.38 -2.63 -9.45
CA ALA A 116 -3.04 -2.68 -8.02
C ALA A 116 -3.89 -3.69 -7.24
N SER A 117 -5.18 -3.84 -7.58
CA SER A 117 -6.07 -4.84 -6.98
C SER A 117 -5.60 -6.27 -7.29
N PHE A 118 -5.22 -6.57 -8.54
CA PHE A 118 -4.70 -7.89 -8.89
C PHE A 118 -3.35 -8.18 -8.23
N PHE A 119 -2.42 -7.21 -8.22
CA PHE A 119 -1.15 -7.38 -7.51
C PHE A 119 -1.36 -7.56 -6.00
N SER A 120 -2.36 -6.91 -5.41
CA SER A 120 -2.74 -7.13 -4.01
C SER A 120 -3.21 -8.56 -3.77
N LEU A 121 -4.10 -9.09 -4.63
CA LEU A 121 -4.59 -10.47 -4.57
C LEU A 121 -3.45 -11.49 -4.70
N VAL A 122 -2.55 -11.30 -5.66
CA VAL A 122 -1.38 -12.17 -5.86
C VAL A 122 -0.44 -12.10 -4.66
N SER A 123 -0.19 -10.90 -4.12
CA SER A 123 0.68 -10.72 -2.95
C SER A 123 0.07 -11.33 -1.68
N SER A 124 -1.26 -11.31 -1.52
CA SER A 124 -1.96 -11.98 -0.41
C SER A 124 -1.72 -13.50 -0.44
N VAL A 125 -1.65 -14.11 -1.63
CA VAL A 125 -1.36 -15.54 -1.77
C VAL A 125 0.05 -15.90 -1.30
N GLN A 126 1.03 -15.01 -1.44
CA GLN A 126 2.41 -15.25 -0.98
C GLN A 126 2.50 -15.40 0.55
N GLN A 127 1.54 -14.85 1.29
CA GLN A 127 1.43 -15.03 2.74
C GLN A 127 0.98 -16.46 3.13
N ARG A 128 0.67 -17.35 2.17
CA ARG A 128 0.40 -18.77 2.44
C ARG A 128 1.57 -19.52 3.07
N LEU A 129 2.79 -18.99 2.99
CA LEU A 129 3.95 -19.53 3.73
C LEU A 129 3.69 -19.56 5.25
N LEU A 130 2.79 -18.71 5.77
CA LEU A 130 2.31 -18.77 7.16
C LEU A 130 1.46 -20.02 7.49
N ARG A 131 1.06 -20.81 6.49
CA ARG A 131 0.30 -22.06 6.73
C ARG A 131 1.16 -23.17 7.31
N GLU A 132 2.48 -23.12 7.11
CA GLU A 132 3.41 -24.09 7.69
C GLU A 132 3.62 -23.91 9.20
N PHE A 133 3.07 -22.84 9.78
CA PHE A 133 3.06 -22.66 11.21
C PHE A 133 2.10 -23.67 11.88
N PRO A 134 2.43 -24.17 13.08
CA PRO A 134 1.56 -25.06 13.85
C PRO A 134 0.14 -24.48 13.98
N GLN A 135 -0.87 -25.33 13.76
CA GLN A 135 -2.27 -24.89 13.81
C GLN A 135 -2.80 -24.70 15.22
N ASP A 136 -2.17 -25.35 16.20
CA ASP A 136 -2.53 -25.29 17.60
C ASP A 136 -1.41 -24.63 18.42
N VAL A 137 -1.78 -23.96 19.51
CA VAL A 137 -0.81 -23.51 20.52
C VAL A 137 -0.15 -24.77 21.08
N PRO A 138 1.17 -24.96 20.92
CA PRO A 138 1.78 -26.19 21.34
C PRO A 138 1.70 -26.32 22.86
N THR A 139 1.14 -27.44 23.34
CA THR A 139 1.10 -27.82 24.76
C THR A 139 2.55 -27.88 25.29
N PRO A 140 2.82 -27.58 26.58
CA PRO A 140 4.18 -27.60 27.11
C PRO A 140 4.93 -28.92 26.88
N SER A 141 4.22 -30.04 26.82
CA SER A 141 4.77 -31.38 26.51
C SER A 141 5.17 -31.56 25.03
N ALA A 142 4.57 -30.82 24.10
CA ALA A 142 4.91 -30.84 22.68
C ALA A 142 6.08 -29.89 22.33
N LEU A 143 6.47 -29.00 23.26
CA LEU A 143 7.58 -28.06 23.04
C LEU A 143 8.97 -28.70 23.12
N ASP A 144 9.08 -29.86 23.77
CA ASP A 144 10.31 -30.64 23.87
C ASP A 144 10.57 -31.54 22.65
N ASP A 145 9.60 -31.64 21.74
CA ASP A 145 9.77 -32.34 20.48
C ASP A 145 10.72 -31.57 19.55
N VAL A 146 11.74 -32.28 19.06
CA VAL A 146 12.80 -31.74 18.18
C VAL A 146 12.19 -31.17 16.90
N TYR A 147 11.14 -31.80 16.38
CA TYR A 147 10.44 -31.33 15.18
C TYR A 147 9.73 -29.99 15.45
N THR A 148 9.02 -29.87 16.57
CA THR A 148 8.35 -28.62 16.98
C THR A 148 9.35 -27.47 17.17
N GLN A 149 10.53 -27.72 17.75
CA GLN A 149 11.58 -26.69 17.85
C GLN A 149 12.15 -26.27 16.49
N GLN A 150 12.33 -27.20 15.56
CA GLN A 150 12.80 -26.89 14.20
C GLN A 150 11.78 -26.03 13.44
N VAL A 151 10.50 -26.40 13.50
CA VAL A 151 9.42 -25.61 12.90
C VAL A 151 9.37 -24.22 13.52
N MET A 152 9.49 -24.10 14.84
CA MET A 152 9.48 -22.82 15.54
C MET A 152 10.68 -21.94 15.17
N LYS A 153 11.87 -22.54 14.99
CA LYS A 153 13.05 -21.84 14.49
C LYS A 153 12.90 -21.37 13.04
N ALA A 154 12.31 -22.19 12.17
CA ALA A 154 12.00 -21.82 10.80
C ALA A 154 10.99 -20.67 10.74
N CYS A 155 9.92 -20.76 11.54
CA CYS A 155 8.92 -19.72 11.73
C CYS A 155 9.55 -18.40 12.20
N MET A 156 10.45 -18.48 13.19
CA MET A 156 11.20 -17.34 13.68
C MET A 156 12.07 -16.73 12.58
N SER A 157 12.76 -17.54 11.78
CA SER A 157 13.58 -17.06 10.66
C SER A 157 12.77 -16.42 9.51
N LEU A 158 11.47 -16.74 9.43
CA LEU A 158 10.54 -16.16 8.48
C LEU A 158 9.93 -14.83 8.97
N VAL A 159 9.91 -14.60 10.29
CA VAL A 159 9.38 -13.37 10.92
C VAL A 159 10.49 -12.40 11.34
N LEU A 160 11.69 -12.91 11.61
CA LEU A 160 12.89 -12.16 11.99
C LEU A 160 14.04 -12.52 11.06
N SER A 161 14.85 -11.53 10.69
CA SER A 161 16.01 -11.80 9.85
C SER A 161 17.11 -12.43 10.70
N CYS A 162 17.40 -13.71 10.46
CA CYS A 162 18.48 -14.40 11.17
C CYS A 162 19.87 -13.79 10.91
N ASN A 163 20.02 -12.94 9.89
CA ASN A 163 21.28 -12.29 9.52
C ASN A 163 21.54 -10.94 10.21
N ARG A 164 20.60 -10.43 11.01
CA ARG A 164 20.80 -9.19 11.77
C ARG A 164 20.55 -9.45 13.24
N MET A 165 21.62 -9.41 14.03
CA MET A 165 21.56 -9.42 15.48
C MET A 165 21.80 -8.01 16.02
N ASP A 166 21.04 -7.65 17.04
CA ASP A 166 21.28 -6.48 17.89
C ASP A 166 22.52 -6.70 18.78
N ASP A 167 23.04 -5.64 19.41
CA ASP A 167 24.17 -5.69 20.36
C ASP A 167 23.91 -6.66 21.54
N GLN A 168 22.63 -6.96 21.80
CA GLN A 168 22.16 -7.91 22.80
C GLN A 168 21.99 -9.35 22.27
N GLY A 169 22.43 -9.65 21.05
CA GLY A 169 22.30 -10.97 20.43
C GLY A 169 20.89 -11.34 19.96
N ARG A 170 19.98 -10.36 19.89
CA ARG A 170 18.57 -10.58 19.47
C ARG A 170 18.40 -10.42 17.98
N TYR A 171 17.63 -11.29 17.34
CA TYR A 171 17.34 -11.18 15.92
C TYR A 171 16.45 -9.95 15.62
N GLN A 172 16.80 -9.20 14.58
CA GLN A 172 16.06 -8.02 14.15
C GLN A 172 15.16 -8.31 12.94
N ALA A 173 13.99 -7.66 12.90
CA ALA A 173 13.16 -7.69 11.71
C ALA A 173 13.83 -6.90 10.57
N SER A 174 13.95 -7.53 9.40
CA SER A 174 14.41 -6.82 8.21
C SER A 174 13.29 -5.95 7.65
N LEU A 175 13.63 -4.72 7.24
CA LEU A 175 12.70 -3.82 6.53
C LEU A 175 12.15 -4.46 5.25
N GLN A 176 12.96 -5.27 4.56
CA GLN A 176 12.50 -5.99 3.36
C GLN A 176 11.41 -7.00 3.71
N MET A 177 11.51 -7.62 4.87
CA MET A 177 10.52 -8.59 5.31
C MET A 177 9.23 -7.89 5.74
N ILE A 178 9.33 -6.79 6.49
CA ILE A 178 8.17 -5.94 6.83
C ILE A 178 7.48 -5.46 5.55
N TRP A 179 8.24 -5.07 4.53
CA TRP A 179 7.70 -4.67 3.22
C TRP A 179 6.94 -5.81 2.55
N ILE A 180 7.49 -7.02 2.51
CA ILE A 180 6.80 -8.20 1.96
C ILE A 180 5.52 -8.51 2.76
N TRP A 181 5.56 -8.37 4.09
CA TRP A 181 4.39 -8.59 4.96
C TRP A 181 3.28 -7.55 4.81
N GLN A 182 3.56 -6.41 4.17
CA GLN A 182 2.66 -5.27 4.07
C GLN A 182 2.32 -4.88 2.64
N SER A 183 3.04 -5.41 1.65
CA SER A 183 2.87 -5.12 0.24
C SER A 183 1.41 -5.28 -0.22
N SER A 184 0.74 -6.37 0.19
CA SER A 184 -0.65 -6.64 -0.15
C SER A 184 -1.61 -5.58 0.40
N THR A 185 -1.48 -5.23 1.69
CA THR A 185 -2.29 -4.19 2.36
C THR A 185 -2.06 -2.81 1.74
N MET A 186 -0.80 -2.49 1.41
CA MET A 186 -0.44 -1.25 0.72
C MET A 186 -1.05 -1.17 -0.68
N LEU A 187 -0.91 -2.23 -1.49
CA LEU A 187 -1.45 -2.31 -2.84
C LEU A 187 -2.98 -2.22 -2.84
N MET A 188 -3.65 -2.89 -1.90
CA MET A 188 -5.10 -2.77 -1.72
C MET A 188 -5.51 -1.34 -1.39
N SER A 189 -4.77 -0.66 -0.51
CA SER A 189 -5.05 0.72 -0.11
C SER A 189 -4.89 1.67 -1.29
N TYR A 190 -3.83 1.48 -2.09
CA TYR A 190 -3.61 2.25 -3.32
C TYR A 190 -4.69 1.98 -4.37
N ALA A 191 -5.15 0.73 -4.51
CA ALA A 191 -6.24 0.41 -5.42
C ALA A 191 -7.49 1.23 -5.10
N TRP A 192 -7.90 1.30 -3.83
CA TRP A 192 -9.05 2.11 -3.40
C TRP A 192 -8.84 3.61 -3.60
N LEU A 193 -7.66 4.13 -3.27
CA LEU A 193 -7.35 5.55 -3.47
C LEU A 193 -7.41 5.95 -4.95
N LEU A 194 -6.82 5.13 -5.83
CA LEU A 194 -6.85 5.35 -7.27
C LEU A 194 -8.28 5.23 -7.82
N PHE A 195 -9.08 4.29 -7.32
CA PHE A 195 -10.49 4.16 -7.68
C PHE A 195 -11.28 5.42 -7.36
N PHE A 196 -11.20 5.91 -6.11
CA PHE A 196 -11.90 7.12 -5.68
C PHE A 196 -11.41 8.37 -6.41
N LEU A 197 -10.10 8.45 -6.71
CA LEU A 197 -9.56 9.57 -7.46
C LEU A 197 -10.07 9.58 -8.92
N GLY A 198 -10.12 8.42 -9.58
CA GLY A 198 -10.73 8.28 -10.89
C GLY A 198 -12.22 8.63 -10.86
N TYR A 199 -12.94 8.21 -9.82
CA TYR A 199 -14.35 8.51 -9.63
C TYR A 199 -14.62 10.01 -9.40
N ALA A 200 -13.80 10.67 -8.59
CA ALA A 200 -13.88 12.12 -8.37
C ALA A 200 -13.65 12.89 -9.68
N LEU A 201 -12.64 12.50 -10.47
CA LEU A 201 -12.40 13.12 -11.77
C LEU A 201 -13.52 12.89 -12.78
N HIS A 202 -14.18 11.72 -12.73
CA HIS A 202 -15.36 11.47 -13.55
C HIS A 202 -16.51 12.42 -13.21
N ILE A 203 -16.81 12.62 -11.92
CA ILE A 203 -17.84 13.57 -11.47
C ILE A 203 -17.47 15.02 -11.82
N LEU A 204 -16.18 15.38 -11.74
CA LEU A 204 -15.68 16.72 -12.05
C LEU A 204 -15.48 16.96 -13.56
N SER A 205 -15.60 15.94 -14.42
CA SER A 205 -15.43 16.07 -15.87
C SER A 205 -16.27 17.21 -16.49
N PRO A 206 -17.58 17.39 -16.18
CA PRO A 206 -18.35 18.53 -16.70
C PRO A 206 -17.81 19.90 -16.27
N ILE A 207 -17.17 19.99 -15.11
CA ILE A 207 -16.56 21.24 -14.62
C ILE A 207 -15.29 21.57 -15.44
N PHE A 208 -14.51 20.55 -15.79
CA PHE A 208 -13.33 20.75 -16.64
C PHE A 208 -13.70 21.16 -18.06
N GLU A 209 -14.74 20.56 -18.63
CA GLU A 209 -15.25 20.92 -19.96
C GLU A 209 -15.79 22.37 -20.01
N THR A 210 -16.48 22.81 -18.96
CA THR A 210 -16.95 24.20 -18.84
C THR A 210 -15.79 25.19 -18.70
N LEU A 211 -14.77 24.87 -17.89
CA LEU A 211 -13.54 25.67 -17.76
C LEU A 211 -12.81 25.79 -19.11
N GLU A 212 -12.61 24.70 -19.83
CA GLU A 212 -11.92 24.70 -21.13
C GLU A 212 -12.69 25.52 -22.19
N GLY A 213 -14.02 25.44 -22.16
CA GLY A 213 -14.90 26.29 -22.97
C GLY A 213 -14.78 27.79 -22.66
N ASP A 214 -14.66 28.17 -21.40
CA ASP A 214 -14.51 29.58 -20.99
C ASP A 214 -13.13 30.17 -21.35
N TRP A 215 -12.04 29.39 -21.22
CA TRP A 215 -10.71 29.81 -21.69
C TRP A 215 -10.66 30.03 -23.20
N SER A 216 -11.37 29.18 -23.95
CA SER A 216 -11.49 29.28 -25.40
C SER A 216 -12.28 30.53 -25.82
N ARG A 217 -13.27 30.94 -25.02
CA ARG A 217 -14.07 32.15 -25.27
C ARG A 217 -13.34 33.44 -24.90
N MET A 218 -12.47 33.42 -23.88
CA MET A 218 -11.67 34.59 -23.52
C MET A 218 -10.49 34.86 -24.46
N THR A 219 -10.07 33.89 -25.27
CA THR A 219 -8.89 34.03 -26.16
C THR A 219 -9.22 34.49 -27.58
N ILE A 220 -10.48 34.76 -27.92
CA ILE A 220 -10.87 35.34 -29.21
C ILE A 220 -11.49 36.73 -28.99
N PRO A 221 -10.68 37.78 -29.18
CA PRO A 221 -11.01 38.73 -30.23
C PRO A 221 -9.77 39.00 -31.07
N VAL A 222 -9.67 38.39 -32.24
CA VAL A 222 -8.80 38.89 -33.30
C VAL A 222 -9.62 38.93 -34.57
N SER A 223 -10.02 40.16 -34.90
CA SER A 223 -10.56 40.63 -36.17
C SER A 223 -9.64 40.33 -37.35
#